data_AF-A0A963NNY0-F1
#
_entry.id   AF-A0A963NNY0-F1
#
_cell.length_a   1.000
_cell.length_b   1.000
_cell.length_c   1.000
_cell.angle_alpha   90.00
_cell.angle_beta   90.00
_cell.angle_gamma   90.00
#
_symmetry.space_group_name_H-M   'P 1'
#
loop_
_entity.id
_entity.type
_entity.pdbx_description
1 polymer ?
#
loop_
_entity_poly.entity_id
_entity_poly.type
_entity_poly.pdbx_seq_one_letter_code
_entity_poly.pdbx_strand_id
1 'polypeptide(L)'
;MQDYTGTQPVRAQHAVDVDALQRWLAQHLEGFAGPLEVSQFKGGQSNPTYLLTTPGGRWVMRSKPAPVARLLPSAHAIEREYRVMRALA
;
A
#
# COMPACT_ATOMS: atom_id res chain seq x y z
N MET A 1 -19.50 17.00 3.26
CA MET A 1 -19.10 15.72 2.62
C MET A 1 -17.58 15.66 2.67
N GLN A 2 -16.99 14.71 3.39
CA GLN A 2 -15.52 14.58 3.40
C GLN A 2 -15.06 14.14 2.01
N ASP A 3 -14.14 14.90 1.41
CA ASP A 3 -13.58 14.58 0.10
C ASP A 3 -12.51 13.48 0.25
N TYR A 4 -12.86 12.25 -0.13
CA TYR A 4 -11.99 11.08 -0.08
C TYR A 4 -11.14 10.89 -1.35
N THR A 5 -11.12 11.89 -2.25
CA THR A 5 -10.45 11.81 -3.54
C THR A 5 -8.99 12.25 -3.46
N GLY A 6 -8.14 11.57 -4.22
CA GLY A 6 -6.72 11.88 -4.35
C GLY A 6 -5.86 11.33 -3.22
N THR A 7 -4.63 11.85 -3.14
CA THR A 7 -3.61 11.43 -2.16
C THR A 7 -3.27 12.56 -1.19
N GLN A 8 -2.62 12.18 -0.10
CA GLN A 8 -2.13 13.04 0.97
C GLN A 8 -0.77 12.48 1.45
N PRO A 9 0.03 13.27 2.19
CA PRO A 9 1.20 12.73 2.89
C PRO A 9 0.83 11.56 3.78
N VAL A 10 1.74 10.58 3.90
CA VAL A 10 1.50 9.39 4.73
C VAL A 10 1.29 9.82 6.19
N ARG A 11 0.15 9.42 6.78
CA ARG A 11 -0.14 9.68 8.19
C ARG A 11 0.88 8.94 9.07
N ALA A 12 1.36 9.57 10.14
CA ALA A 12 2.40 9.02 11.02
C ALA A 12 2.08 7.60 11.54
N GLN A 13 0.82 7.33 11.90
CA GLN A 13 0.35 6.01 12.37
C GLN A 13 0.41 4.90 11.29
N HIS A 14 0.64 5.28 10.03
CA HIS A 14 0.76 4.41 8.87
C HIS A 14 2.11 4.61 8.15
N ALA A 15 3.10 5.19 8.84
CA ALA A 15 4.42 5.41 8.27
C ALA A 15 5.06 4.08 7.84
N VAL A 16 5.74 4.12 6.70
CA VAL A 16 6.49 3.00 6.15
C VAL A 16 7.94 3.42 6.00
N ASP A 17 8.87 2.49 6.24
CA ASP A 17 10.28 2.67 5.90
C ASP A 17 10.41 2.58 4.37
N VAL A 18 10.57 3.74 3.73
CA VAL A 18 10.60 3.86 2.27
C VAL A 18 11.84 3.19 1.69
N ASP A 19 12.98 3.25 2.37
CA ASP A 19 14.22 2.64 1.89
C ASP A 19 14.16 1.11 1.97
N ALA A 20 13.61 0.57 3.06
CA ALA A 20 13.36 -0.86 3.18
C ALA A 20 12.35 -1.35 2.15
N LEU A 21 11.26 -0.61 1.95
CA LEU A 21 10.25 -0.93 0.94
C LEU A 21 10.85 -0.90 -0.47
N GLN A 22 11.64 0.12 -0.79
CA GLN A 22 12.32 0.24 -2.10
C GLN A 22 13.24 -0.96 -2.37
N ARG A 23 14.07 -1.35 -1.38
CA ARG A 23 14.95 -2.53 -1.51
C ARG A 23 14.14 -3.81 -1.75
N TRP A 24 13.01 -3.95 -1.07
CA TRP A 24 12.14 -5.12 -1.25
C TRP A 24 11.49 -5.11 -2.64
N LEU A 25 10.92 -3.99 -3.08
CA LEU A 25 10.24 -3.89 -4.37
C LEU A 25 11.18 -4.12 -5.55
N ALA A 26 12.43 -3.63 -5.49
CA ALA A 26 13.43 -3.87 -6.52
C ALA A 26 13.74 -5.37 -6.77
N GLN A 27 13.47 -6.23 -5.78
CA GLN A 27 13.67 -7.68 -5.90
C GLN A 27 12.40 -8.44 -6.32
N HIS A 28 11.22 -7.83 -6.18
CA HIS A 28 9.93 -8.53 -6.31
C HIS A 28 9.03 -7.97 -7.42
N LEU A 29 9.29 -6.76 -7.93
CA LEU A 29 8.56 -6.15 -9.01
C LEU A 29 9.46 -6.00 -10.23
N GLU A 30 9.13 -6.74 -11.29
CA GLU A 30 9.78 -6.57 -12.59
C GLU A 30 9.57 -5.13 -13.11
N GLY A 31 10.64 -4.54 -13.63
CA GLY A 31 10.61 -3.16 -14.14
C GLY A 31 10.58 -2.07 -13.07
N PHE A 32 10.67 -2.41 -11.78
CA PHE A 32 10.81 -1.41 -10.73
C PHE A 32 12.18 -0.74 -10.75
N ALA A 33 12.20 0.59 -10.77
CA ALA A 33 13.41 1.40 -10.66
C ALA A 33 13.12 2.63 -9.81
N GLY A 34 13.91 2.87 -8.76
CA GLY A 34 13.77 4.05 -7.91
C GLY A 34 14.15 5.36 -8.62
N PRO A 35 14.01 6.52 -7.95
CA PRO A 35 13.59 6.65 -6.54
C PRO A 35 12.11 6.36 -6.31
N LEU A 36 11.78 5.86 -5.12
CA LEU A 36 10.42 5.59 -4.67
C LEU A 36 9.83 6.77 -3.90
N GLU A 37 8.71 7.29 -4.39
CA GLU A 37 7.85 8.21 -3.66
C GLU A 37 6.59 7.50 -3.17
N VAL A 38 6.16 7.80 -1.93
CA VAL A 38 5.00 7.18 -1.30
C VAL A 38 4.04 8.26 -0.83
N SER A 39 2.78 8.16 -1.27
CA SER A 39 1.68 8.98 -0.73
C SER A 39 0.50 8.09 -0.32
N GLN A 40 -0.29 8.52 0.65
CA GLN A 40 -1.46 7.77 1.12
C GLN A 40 -2.71 8.26 0.40
N PHE A 41 -3.61 7.36 0.00
CA PHE A 41 -4.93 7.78 -0.49
C PHE A 41 -5.77 8.36 0.66
N LYS A 42 -6.62 9.36 0.36
CA LYS A 42 -7.53 9.92 1.37
C LYS A 42 -8.62 8.92 1.80
N GLY A 43 -9.04 8.05 0.88
CA GLY A 43 -9.91 6.90 1.13
C GLY A 43 -9.17 5.67 1.67
N GLY A 44 -9.86 4.53 1.77
CA GLY A 44 -9.24 3.25 2.17
C GLY A 44 -8.96 3.11 3.66
N GLN A 45 -9.83 3.65 4.53
CA GLN A 45 -9.59 3.64 5.98
C GLN A 45 -9.58 2.24 6.62
N SER A 46 -10.24 1.25 6.00
CA SER A 46 -10.14 -0.13 6.47
C SER A 46 -8.73 -0.68 6.23
N ASN A 47 -8.19 -0.59 5.01
CA ASN A 47 -6.83 -1.06 4.70
C ASN A 47 -6.02 0.11 4.16
N PRO A 48 -5.04 0.66 4.91
CA PRO A 48 -4.21 1.74 4.44
C PRO A 48 -3.69 1.45 3.03
N THR A 49 -4.01 2.36 2.12
CA THR A 49 -3.73 2.24 0.69
C THR A 49 -2.83 3.39 0.28
N TYR A 50 -1.77 3.06 -0.46
CA TYR A 50 -0.72 4.00 -0.85
C TYR A 50 -0.57 4.00 -2.36
N LEU A 51 -0.26 5.17 -2.89
CA LEU A 51 0.28 5.32 -4.23
C LEU A 51 1.80 5.28 -4.13
N LEU A 52 2.39 4.32 -4.85
CA LEU A 52 3.82 4.21 -5.07
C LEU A 52 4.14 4.81 -6.44
N THR A 53 5.04 5.80 -6.48
CA THR A 53 5.45 6.45 -7.72
C THR A 53 6.95 6.30 -7.90
N THR A 54 7.35 6.01 -9.13
CA THR A 54 8.74 6.01 -9.59
C THR A 54 8.81 6.67 -10.97
N PRO A 55 10.00 6.97 -11.51
CA PRO A 55 10.13 7.42 -12.89
C PRO A 55 9.56 6.42 -13.92
N GLY A 56 9.64 5.12 -13.63
CA GLY A 56 9.19 4.06 -14.54
C GLY A 56 7.70 3.75 -14.50
N GLY A 57 6.98 4.23 -13.48
CA GLY A 57 5.56 3.92 -13.34
C GLY A 57 5.00 4.11 -11.94
N ARG A 58 3.73 3.70 -11.80
CA ARG A 58 2.93 3.86 -10.59
C ARG A 58 2.26 2.55 -10.20
N TRP A 59 2.24 2.27 -8.91
CA TRP A 59 1.57 1.10 -8.33
C TRP A 59 0.68 1.50 -7.15
N VAL A 60 -0.23 0.61 -6.79
CA VAL A 60 -1.06 0.74 -5.59
C VAL A 60 -0.66 -0.34 -4.60
N MET A 61 -0.25 0.08 -3.40
CA MET A 61 0.05 -0.83 -2.29
C MET A 61 -1.09 -0.80 -1.28
N ARG A 62 -1.51 -1.98 -0.81
CA ARG A 62 -2.47 -2.12 0.29
C ARG A 62 -1.82 -2.85 1.44
N SER A 63 -2.03 -2.36 2.65
CA SER A 63 -1.47 -2.93 3.88
C SER A 63 -2.54 -3.11 4.94
N LYS A 64 -2.30 -3.99 5.91
CA LYS A 64 -3.11 -4.07 7.13
C LYS A 64 -2.75 -2.91 8.05
N PRO A 65 -3.70 -2.35 8.81
CA PRO A 65 -3.38 -1.33 9.80
C PRO A 65 -2.51 -1.90 10.93
N ALA A 66 -1.68 -1.05 11.53
CA ALA A 66 -0.83 -1.42 12.66
C ALA A 66 -1.49 -1.13 14.03
N PRO A 67 -1.13 -1.85 15.10
CA PRO A 67 -0.28 -3.04 15.11
C PRO A 67 -1.07 -4.30 14.72
N VAL A 68 -0.51 -5.10 13.82
CA VAL A 68 -1.12 -6.36 13.34
C VAL A 68 -1.49 -7.31 14.48
N ALA A 69 -0.72 -7.29 15.58
CA ALA A 69 -0.96 -8.10 16.77
C ALA A 69 -2.31 -7.85 17.47
N ARG A 70 -2.98 -6.72 17.18
CA ARG A 70 -4.31 -6.39 17.72
C ARG A 70 -5.44 -6.68 16.76
N LEU A 71 -5.15 -7.23 15.58
CA LEU A 71 -6.16 -7.56 14.58
C LEU A 71 -6.78 -8.93 14.86
N LEU A 72 -8.10 -9.00 14.75
CA LEU A 72 -8.80 -10.28 14.74
C LEU A 72 -8.39 -11.09 13.50
N PRO A 73 -8.36 -12.43 13.55
CA PRO A 73 -7.86 -13.28 12.46
C PRO A 73 -8.47 -13.02 11.07
N SER A 74 -9.73 -12.56 11.01
CA SER A 74 -10.44 -12.26 9.77
C SER A 74 -10.54 -10.76 9.44
N ALA A 75 -10.10 -9.89 10.34
CA ALA A 75 -10.09 -8.46 10.09
C ALA A 75 -9.03 -8.14 9.03
N HIS A 76 -9.35 -7.26 8.08
CA HIS A 76 -8.40 -6.78 7.08
C HIS A 76 -7.78 -7.91 6.23
N ALA A 77 -8.61 -8.85 5.77
CA ALA A 77 -8.22 -10.04 5.00
C ALA A 77 -7.81 -9.73 3.54
N ILE A 78 -6.82 -8.86 3.36
CA ILE A 78 -6.27 -8.43 2.07
C ILE A 78 -5.78 -9.64 1.24
N GLU A 79 -5.33 -10.71 1.89
CA GLU A 79 -4.89 -11.94 1.24
C GLU A 79 -6.03 -12.65 0.49
N ARG A 80 -7.28 -12.51 0.94
CA ARG A 80 -8.43 -13.04 0.20
C ARG A 80 -8.65 -12.25 -1.09
N GLU A 81 -8.56 -10.93 -1.02
CA GLU A 81 -8.71 -10.05 -2.18
C GLU A 81 -7.62 -10.33 -3.23
N TYR A 82 -6.36 -10.43 -2.79
CA TYR A 82 -5.24 -10.81 -3.66
C TYR A 82 -5.49 -12.14 -4.38
N ARG A 83 -5.92 -13.18 -3.63
CA ARG A 83 -6.20 -14.50 -4.20
C ARG A 83 -7.29 -14.45 -5.27
N VAL A 84 -8.37 -13.70 -5.04
CA VAL A 84 -9.46 -13.56 -6.02
C VAL A 84 -8.99 -12.79 -7.25
N MET A 85 -8.32 -11.65 -7.08
CA MET A 85 -7.82 -10.86 -8.21
C MET A 85 -6.83 -11.65 -9.06
N ARG A 86 -5.92 -12.41 -8.43
CA ARG A 86 -4.97 -13.26 -9.13
C ARG A 86 -5.65 -14.40 -9.90
N ALA A 87 -6.73 -14.95 -9.37
CA ALA A 87 -7.46 -16.04 -10.03
C ALA A 87 -8.31 -15.57 -11.22
N LEU A 88 -8.58 -14.26 -11.33
CA LEU A 88 -9.39 -13.66 -12.41
C LEU A 88 -8.55 -13.05 -13.54
N ALA A 89 -7.24 -12.89 -13.34
CA ALA A 89 -6.31 -12.34 -14.34
C ALA A 89 -5.85 -13.43 -15.32
#